data_AF-A0A1H0JR90-F1
#
_entry.id   AF-A0A1H0JR90-F1
#
_cell.length_a   1.000
_cell.length_b   1.000
_cell.length_c   1.000
_cell.angle_alpha   90.00
_cell.angle_beta   90.00
_cell.angle_gamma   90.00
#
_symmetry.space_group_name_H-M   'P 1'
#
loop_
_entity.id
_entity.type
_entity.pdbx_description
1 polymer ?
#
loop_
_entity_poly.entity_id
_entity_poly.type
_entity_poly.pdbx_seq_one_letter_code
_entity_poly.pdbx_strand_id
1 'polypeptide(L)' 'MAERRKVLSSDHARALIKEAIGIIEGDRTIQVEAAAEIVAIEAAYASSNPEPRPKRLTRS' A
#
# COMPACT_ATOMS: atom_id res chain seq x y z
N MET A 1 1.10 15.05 19.81
CA MET A 1 1.94 14.38 18.81
C MET A 1 1.10 14.26 17.55
N ALA A 2 1.35 15.11 16.54
CA ALA A 2 0.61 15.04 15.28
C ALA A 2 0.91 13.68 14.63
N GLU A 3 -0.09 12.81 14.64
CA GLU A 3 -0.11 11.56 13.89
C GLU A 3 0.33 11.89 12.47
N ARG A 4 1.55 11.46 12.10
CA ARG A 4 2.06 11.66 10.74
C ARG A 4 1.05 10.98 9.84
N ARG A 5 0.27 11.77 9.09
CA ARG A 5 -0.61 11.26 8.02
C ARG A 5 0.23 10.23 7.28
N LYS A 6 -0.19 8.96 7.28
CA LYS A 6 0.43 7.91 6.47
C LYS A 6 0.27 8.38 5.02
N VAL A 7 1.23 9.15 4.54
CA VAL A 7 1.28 9.59 3.16
C VAL A 7 1.53 8.32 2.36
N LEU A 8 0.58 7.97 1.51
CA LEU A 8 0.72 6.88 0.56
C LEU A 8 2.00 7.10 -0.24
N SER A 9 2.77 6.05 -0.55
CA SER A 9 3.87 6.21 -1.49
C SER A 9 3.35 6.73 -2.82
N SER A 10 4.20 7.45 -3.55
CA SER A 10 3.87 7.95 -4.88
C SER A 10 3.38 6.82 -5.80
N ASP A 11 3.96 5.62 -5.69
CA ASP A 11 3.55 4.46 -6.47
C ASP A 11 2.15 3.96 -6.08
N HIS A 12 1.84 3.92 -4.78
CA HIS A 12 0.52 3.53 -4.31
C HIS A 12 -0.55 4.55 -4.75
N ALA A 13 -0.25 5.84 -4.61
CA ALA A 13 -1.13 6.90 -5.08
C ALA A 13 -1.36 6.83 -6.60
N ARG A 14 -0.32 6.52 -7.39
CA ARG A 14 -0.42 6.37 -8.83
C ARG A 14 -1.31 5.20 -9.23
N ALA A 15 -1.18 4.04 -8.56
CA ALA A 15 -2.00 2.87 -8.84
C ALA A 15 -3.48 3.12 -8.51
N LEU A 16 -3.78 3.81 -7.40
CA LEU A 16 -5.15 4.22 -7.04
C LEU A 16 -5.75 5.21 -8.05
N ILE A 17 -4.95 6.15 -8.57
CA ILE A 17 -5.41 7.08 -9.62
C ILE A 17 -5.71 6.30 -10.91
N LYS A 18 -4.85 5.34 -11.27
CA LYS A 18 -5.07 4.47 -12.44
C LYS A 18 -6.36 3.67 -12.33
N GLU A 19 -6.63 3.10 -11.15
CA GLU A 19 -7.88 2.38 -10.87
C GLU A 19 -9.10 3.30 -11.03
N ALA A 20 -9.05 4.50 -10.45
CA ALA A 20 -10.13 5.48 -10.55
C ALA A 20 -10.42 5.90 -11.99
N ILE A 21 -9.38 6.10 -12.82
CA ILE A 21 -9.53 6.39 -14.25
C ILE A 21 -10.23 5.23 -14.96
N GLY A 22 -9.78 3.99 -14.74
CA GLY A 22 -10.41 2.81 -15.34
C GLY A 22 -11.89 2.65 -14.93
N ILE A 23 -12.26 3.02 -13.70
CA ILE A 23 -13.67 3.03 -13.25
C ILE A 23 -14.47 4.10 -13.99
N ILE A 24 -13.96 5.33 -14.08
CA ILE A 24 -14.65 6.45 -14.73
C ILE A 24 -14.84 6.19 -16.23
N GLU A 25 -13.83 5.63 -16.89
CA GLU A 25 -13.83 5.34 -18.32
C GLU A 25 -14.56 4.02 -18.67
N GLY A 26 -14.82 3.18 -17.66
CA GLY A 26 -15.37 1.83 -17.87
C GLY A 26 -14.38 0.85 -18.50
N ASP A 27 -13.08 1.16 -18.51
CA ASP A 27 -12.04 0.29 -19.03
C ASP A 27 -11.60 -0.74 -17.98
N ARG A 28 -12.09 -1.98 -18.18
CA ARG A 28 -11.79 -3.11 -17.30
C ARG A 28 -10.33 -3.55 -17.36
N THR A 29 -9.63 -3.29 -18.45
CA THR A 29 -8.21 -3.62 -18.58
C THR A 29 -7.39 -2.75 -17.63
N ILE A 30 -7.64 -1.43 -17.67
CA ILE A 30 -6.98 -0.45 -16.79
C ILE A 30 -7.29 -0.76 -15.31
N GLN A 31 -8.54 -1.11 -14.98
CA GLN A 31 -8.92 -1.50 -13.61
C GLN A 31 -8.14 -2.73 -13.13
N VAL A 32 -8.07 -3.79 -13.94
CA VAL A 32 -7.38 -5.04 -13.57
C VAL A 32 -5.88 -4.81 -13.39
N GLU A 33 -5.26 -4.03 -14.28
CA GLU A 33 -3.84 -3.68 -14.13
C GLU A 33 -3.58 -2.87 -12.86
N ALA A 34 -4.41 -1.87 -12.58
CA ALA A 34 -4.27 -1.04 -11.39
C ALA A 34 -4.45 -1.87 -10.10
N ALA A 35 -5.43 -2.77 -10.07
CA ALA A 35 -5.64 -3.66 -8.94
C ALA A 35 -4.43 -4.58 -8.68
N ALA A 36 -3.81 -5.10 -9.74
CA ALA A 36 -2.59 -5.90 -9.61
C ALA A 36 -1.41 -5.08 -9.06
N GLU A 37 -1.26 -3.83 -9.51
CA GLU A 37 -0.24 -2.90 -9.00
C GLU A 37 -0.44 -2.60 -7.51
N ILE A 38 -1.69 -2.32 -7.08
CA ILE A 38 -2.03 -2.07 -5.67
C ILE A 38 -1.65 -3.27 -4.79
N VAL A 39 -2.08 -4.48 -5.18
CA VAL A 39 -1.79 -5.70 -4.42
C VAL A 39 -0.28 -5.93 -4.29
N ALA A 40 0.48 -5.72 -5.36
CA ALA A 40 1.94 -5.87 -5.33
C ALA A 40 2.59 -4.87 -4.36
N ILE A 41 2.15 -3.61 -4.37
CA ILE A 41 2.65 -2.56 -3.48
C ILE A 41 2.31 -2.88 -2.02
N GLU A 42 1.08 -3.29 -1.74
CA GLU A 42 0.65 -3.66 -0.39
C GLU A 42 1.42 -4.88 0.13
N ALA A 43 1.65 -5.89 -0.69
CA ALA A 43 2.47 -7.05 -0.34
C ALA A 43 3.93 -6.66 -0.05
N ALA A 44 4.49 -5.73 -0.83
CA ALA A 44 5.82 -5.19 -0.59
C ALA A 44 5.87 -4.41 0.74
N TYR A 45 4.85 -3.61 1.05
CA TYR A 45 4.74 -2.90 2.33
C TYR A 45 4.57 -3.83 3.53
N ALA A 46 3.78 -4.90 3.38
CA ALA A 46 3.60 -5.91 4.43
C ALA A 46 4.89 -6.67 4.74
N SER A 47 5.69 -6.98 3.71
CA SER A 47 6.98 -7.68 3.89
C SER A 47 8.11 -6.79 4.39
N SER A 48 8.06 -5.48 4.09
CA SER A 48 9.08 -4.50 4.50
C SER A 48 8.82 -3.83 5.84
N ASN A 49 7.67 -4.08 6.47
CA ASN A 49 7.40 -3.72 7.86
C ASN A 49 7.71 -4.94 8.76
N PRO A 50 8.97 -5.14 9.20
CA PRO A 50 9.23 -6.16 10.21
C PRO A 50 8.42 -5.77 11.44
N GLU A 51 7.61 -6.70 11.93
CA GLU A 51 6.95 -6.55 13.23
C GLU A 51 7.92 -5.94 14.25
N PRO A 52 7.44 -5.07 15.16
CA PRO A 52 8.26 -4.61 16.26
C PRO A 52 8.68 -5.83 17.07
N ARG A 53 9.92 -6.30 16.84
CA ARG A 53 10.58 -7.38 17.57
C ARG A 53 10.20 -7.24 19.04
N PRO A 54 9.49 -8.21 19.66
CA PRO A 54 9.09 -8.06 21.04
C PRO A 54 10.35 -7.85 21.85
N LYS A 55 10.43 -6.70 22.54
CA LYS A 55 11.55 -6.38 23.42
C LYS A 55 11.67 -7.54 24.41
N ARG A 56 12.71 -8.35 24.23
CA ARG A 56 13.08 -9.46 25.09
C ARG A 56 13.19 -8.90 26.52
N LEU A 57 12.14 -9.10 27.32
CA LEU A 57 12.13 -8.83 28.75
C LEU A 57 13.11 -9.80 29.39
N THR A 58 14.35 -9.37 29.57
CA THR A 58 15.29 -10.01 30.49
C THR A 58 14.78 -9.71 31.90
N ARG A 59 14.08 -10.66 32.52
CA ARG A 59 13.90 -10.66 33.98
C ARG A 59 15.20 -11.16 34.61
N SER A 60 15.82 -10.26 35.36
CA SER A 60 16.84 -10.54 36.39
C SER A 60 16.25 -11.38 37.52
#